data_AF-A0A803YJ88-F1
#
_entry.id   AF-A0A803YJ88-F1
#
_cell.length_a   1.000
_cell.length_b   1.000
_cell.length_c   1.000
_cell.angle_alpha   90.00
_cell.angle_beta   90.00
_cell.angle_gamma   90.00
#
_symmetry.space_group_name_H-M   'P 1'
#
loop_
_entity.id
_entity.type
_entity.pdbx_description
1 polymer ?
#
loop_
_entity_poly.entity_id
_entity_poly.type
_entity_poly.pdbx_seq_one_letter_code
_entity_poly.pdbx_strand_id
1 'polypeptide(L)' 'APVPGGRKEERKQKVVVDELSNLKKNRKVYRQQPNSNIFFLVDRTETLSQCKNTLDQLKKAHQELENSDKTKVKK' A
#
# COMPACT_ATOMS: atom_id res chain seq x y z
N ALA A 1 -8.36 6.43 19.72
CA ALA A 1 -9.40 6.08 18.73
C ALA A 1 -8.70 5.58 17.48
N PRO A 2 -9.05 4.41 16.92
CA PRO A 2 -8.33 3.84 15.80
C PRO A 2 -8.54 4.74 14.57
N VAL A 3 -7.45 5.26 14.01
CA VAL A 3 -7.45 6.13 12.83
C VAL A 3 -8.19 5.43 11.67
N PRO A 4 -9.32 5.98 11.18
CA PRO A 4 -10.18 5.29 10.22
C PRO A 4 -9.60 5.18 8.79
N GLY A 5 -8.42 5.78 8.52
CA GLY A 5 -7.78 5.79 7.20
C GLY A 5 -6.90 4.57 6.89
N GLY A 6 -6.17 4.02 7.87
CA GLY A 6 -5.11 3.05 7.62
C GLY A 6 -5.57 1.72 7.00
N ARG A 7 -6.70 1.16 7.48
CA ARG A 7 -7.25 -0.10 6.97
C ARG A 7 -7.75 -0.04 5.53
N LYS A 8 -8.22 1.13 5.08
CA LYS A 8 -8.69 1.28 3.69
C LYS A 8 -7.52 1.30 2.72
N GLU A 9 -6.44 1.97 3.09
CA GLU A 9 -5.23 2.06 2.26
C GLU A 9 -4.53 0.71 2.14
N GLU A 10 -4.44 -0.04 3.24
CA GLU A 10 -3.86 -1.40 3.23
C GLU A 10 -4.63 -2.37 2.32
N ARG A 11 -5.97 -2.31 2.33
CA ARG A 11 -6.82 -3.14 1.46
C ARG A 11 -6.62 -2.78 -0.01
N LYS A 12 -6.62 -1.48 -0.35
CA LYS A 12 -6.35 -1.02 -1.72
C LYS A 12 -4.99 -1.51 -2.21
N GLN A 13 -3.96 -1.34 -1.38
CA GLN A 13 -2.61 -1.75 -1.70
C GLN A 13 -2.52 -3.26 -1.95
N LYS A 14 -3.22 -4.07 -1.15
CA LYS A 14 -3.28 -5.52 -1.34
C LYS A 14 -3.93 -5.90 -2.68
N VAL A 15 -5.02 -5.24 -3.06
CA VAL A 15 -5.67 -5.46 -4.37
C VAL A 15 -4.72 -5.09 -5.50
N VAL A 16 -4.02 -3.95 -5.42
CA VAL A 16 -3.05 -3.52 -6.43
C VAL A 16 -1.92 -4.54 -6.60
N VAL A 17 -1.38 -5.09 -5.51
CA VAL A 17 -0.35 -6.15 -5.58
C VAL A 17 -0.88 -7.41 -6.27
N ASP A 18 -2.11 -7.82 -5.97
CA ASP A 18 -2.75 -9.00 -6.57
C ASP A 18 -2.97 -8.79 -8.07
N GLU A 19 -3.54 -7.66 -8.47
CA GLU A 19 -3.78 -7.30 -9.87
C GLU A 19 -2.47 -7.22 -10.66
N LEU A 20 -1.42 -6.58 -10.11
CA LEU A 20 -0.10 -6.50 -10.76
C LEU A 20 0.59 -7.87 -10.87
N SER A 21 0.35 -8.77 -9.91
CA SER A 21 0.89 -10.14 -9.95
C SER A 21 0.18 -10.97 -11.02
N ASN A 22 -1.14 -10.81 -11.13
CA ASN A 22 -1.97 -11.55 -12.09
C ASN A 22 -1.95 -10.93 -13.50
N LEU A 23 -1.33 -9.76 -13.67
CA LEU A 23 -1.20 -9.09 -14.96
C LEU A 23 -0.38 -9.93 -15.96
N LYS A 24 -0.83 -10.00 -17.22
CA LYS A 24 -0.08 -10.69 -18.29
C LYS A 24 1.29 -10.03 -18.52
N LYS A 25 2.33 -10.84 -18.80
CA LYS A 25 3.74 -10.42 -18.89
C LYS A 25 4.03 -9.26 -19.85
N ASN A 26 3.27 -9.14 -20.95
CA ASN A 26 3.52 -8.14 -22.00
C ASN A 26 2.66 -6.87 -21.87
N ARG A 27 1.92 -6.70 -20.76
CA ARG A 27 1.09 -5.52 -20.53
C ARG A 27 1.94 -4.40 -19.93
N LYS A 28 1.75 -3.19 -20.47
CA LYS A 28 2.36 -1.96 -19.95
C LYS A 28 1.66 -1.55 -18.66
N VAL A 29 2.45 -1.20 -17.64
CA VAL A 29 1.96 -0.67 -16.38
C VAL A 29 2.18 0.83 -16.39
N TYR A 30 1.15 1.58 -15.98
CA TYR A 30 1.24 3.02 -15.86
C TYR A 30 0.90 3.47 -14.45
N ARG A 31 1.66 4.44 -13.94
CA ARG A 31 1.43 5.04 -12.63
C ARG A 31 0.92 6.46 -12.79
N GLN A 32 -0.17 6.79 -12.10
CA GLN A 32 -0.75 8.12 -12.10
C GLN A 32 0.07 9.09 -11.24
N GLN A 33 0.23 10.33 -11.69
CA GLN A 33 0.74 11.41 -10.86
C GLN A 33 -0.27 11.81 -9.78
N PRO A 34 0.17 12.11 -8.55
CA PRO A 34 -0.72 12.67 -7.54
C PRO A 34 -1.35 13.98 -8.03
N ASN A 35 -2.64 14.17 -7.74
CA ASN A 35 -3.39 15.39 -8.06
C ASN A 35 -3.44 15.75 -9.56
N SER A 36 -3.20 14.78 -10.44
CA SER A 36 -3.23 14.96 -11.90
C SER A 36 -3.72 13.70 -12.60
N ASN A 37 -4.17 13.83 -13.84
CA ASN A 37 -4.60 12.71 -14.69
C ASN A 37 -3.49 12.25 -15.67
N ILE A 38 -2.24 12.53 -15.34
CA ILE A 38 -1.06 12.13 -16.12
C ILE A 38 -0.59 10.75 -15.65
N PHE A 39 -0.28 9.88 -16.61
CA PHE A 39 0.15 8.50 -16.38
C PHE A 39 1.54 8.27 -16.98
N PHE A 40 2.47 7.78 -16.18
CA PHE A 40 3.83 7.44 -16.64
C PHE A 40 3.99 5.94 -16.79
N LEU A 41 4.61 5.53 -17.90
CA LEU A 41 5.03 4.15 -18.09
C LEU A 41 6.09 3.82 -17.05
N VAL A 42 5.90 2.71 -16.35
CA VAL A 42 6.81 2.24 -15.28
C VAL A 42 7.11 0.77 -15.47
N ASP A 43 8.25 0.35 -14.93
CA ASP A 43 8.60 -1.07 -14.91
C ASP A 43 7.66 -1.84 -13.98
N ARG A 44 7.17 -2.97 -14.47
CA ARG A 44 6.23 -3.81 -13.72
C ARG A 44 6.87 -4.38 -12.47
N THR A 45 8.10 -4.89 -12.57
CA THR A 45 8.78 -5.54 -11.44
C THR A 45 9.14 -4.54 -10.36
N GLU A 46 9.58 -3.34 -10.76
CA GLU A 46 9.83 -2.22 -9.86
C GLU A 46 8.54 -1.81 -9.13
N THR A 47 7.45 -1.58 -9.88
CA THR A 47 6.16 -1.17 -9.31
C THR A 47 5.62 -2.21 -8.35
N LEU A 48 5.71 -3.50 -8.69
CA LEU A 48 5.30 -4.60 -7.82
C LEU A 48 6.10 -4.60 -6.50
N SER A 49 7.41 -4.40 -6.59
CA SER A 49 8.30 -4.33 -5.42
C SER A 49 7.96 -3.14 -4.52
N GLN A 50 7.80 -1.95 -5.10
CA GLN A 50 7.36 -0.74 -4.39
C GLN A 50 6.01 -0.97 -3.70
N CYS A 51 5.06 -1.62 -4.41
CA CYS A 51 3.74 -1.88 -3.87
C CYS A 51 3.78 -2.84 -2.66
N LYS A 52 4.61 -3.89 -2.72
CA LYS A 52 4.82 -4.83 -1.61
C LYS A 52 5.48 -4.14 -0.41
N ASN A 53 6.51 -3.34 -0.63
CA ASN A 53 7.20 -2.61 0.44
C ASN A 53 6.24 -1.64 1.14
N THR A 54 5.43 -0.90 0.38
CA THR A 54 4.40 0.00 0.93
C THR A 54 3.39 -0.76 1.78
N LEU A 55 2.96 -1.95 1.33
CA LEU A 55 2.03 -2.79 2.08
C LEU A 55 2.65 -3.26 3.42
N ASP A 56 3.91 -3.65 3.42
CA ASP A 56 4.62 -4.08 4.64
C ASP A 56 4.82 -2.91 5.62
N GLN A 57 5.14 -1.71 5.12
CA GLN A 57 5.23 -0.50 5.94
C GLN A 57 3.88 -0.14 6.57
N LEU A 58 2.79 -0.19 5.81
CA LEU A 58 1.44 0.09 6.32
C LEU A 58 1.02 -0.91 7.40
N LYS A 59 1.32 -2.21 7.21
CA LYS A 59 1.09 -3.24 8.22
C LYS A 59 1.87 -2.98 9.49
N LYS A 60 3.15 -2.67 9.37
CA LYS A 60 4.03 -2.42 10.52
C LYS A 60 3.57 -1.19 11.31
N ALA A 61 3.24 -0.10 10.61
CA ALA A 61 2.71 1.12 11.23
C ALA A 61 1.38 0.85 11.97
N HIS A 62 0.50 0.01 11.41
CA HIS A 62 -0.74 -0.38 12.07
C HIS A 62 -0.49 -1.23 13.33
N GLN A 63 0.47 -2.17 13.27
CA GLN A 63 0.85 -2.99 14.41
C GLN A 63 1.51 -2.16 15.53
N GLU A 64 2.37 -1.21 15.18
CA GLU A 64 3.01 -0.29 16.14
C GLU A 64 1.99 0.63 16.82
N LEU A 65 1.03 1.17 16.06
CA LEU A 65 -0.08 1.94 16.63
C LEU A 65 -0.90 1.11 17.63
N GLU A 66 -1.27 -0.12 17.28
CA GLU A 66 -2.01 -1.01 18.19
C GLU A 66 -1.22 -1.36 19.47
N ASN A 67 0.10 -1.54 19.36
CA ASN A 67 0.97 -1.83 20.50
C ASN A 67 1.18 -0.60 21.40
N SER A 68 1.18 0.61 20.83
CA SER A 68 1.31 1.87 21.58
C SER A 68 0.03 2.27 22.34
N ASP A 69 -1.15 1.93 21.82
CA ASP A 69 -2.43 2.17 22.51
C ASP A 69 -2.58 1.30 23.77
N LYS A 70 -1.97 0.10 23.80
CA LYS A 70 -1.95 -0.78 24.99
C LYS A 70 -1.09 -0.25 26.14
N THR A 71 -0.14 0.65 25.86
CA THR A 71 0.79 1.18 26.87
C THR A 71 0.24 2.38 27.65
N LYS A 72 -0.88 2.98 27.22
CA LYS A 72 -1.50 4.12 27.91
C LYS A 72 -2.65 3.77 28.87
N VAL A 73 -3.01 2.48 29.01
CA VAL A 73 -4.11 2.01 29.88
C VAL A 73 -3.65 1.58 31.28
N LYS A 74 -2.35 1.67 31.59
CA LYS A 74 -1.84 1.56 32.96
C LYS A 74 -1.35 2.93 33.44
N LYS A 75 -2.27 3.78 33.91
CA LYS A 75 -1.93 4.81 34.89
C LYS A 75 -3.12 5.06 35.79
#